data_AF-A0A1T4XN78-F1
#
_entry.id   AF-A0A1T4XN78-F1
#
_cell.length_a   1.000
_cell.length_b   1.000
_cell.length_c   1.000
_cell.angle_alpha   90.00
_cell.angle_beta   90.00
_cell.angle_gamma   90.00
#
_symmetry.space_group_name_H-M   'P 1'
#
loop_
_entity.id
_entity.type
_entity.pdbx_description
1 polymer ?
#
loop_
_entity_poly.entity_id
_entity_poly.type
_entity_poly.pdbx_seq_one_letter_code
_entity_poly.pdbx_strand_id
1 'polypeptide(L)'
;MSSRRTLLTRRLADFGRDERGVAALFYGLLMVALFGFAAFAVDTAYMHFKRTKLQNAADAAALAGASSLLAHGEDLALVRAEMIEYARANLDPTDAPLSAVAEADILFMRDGVPVAENPDQVEITVYRQATRGNALSLFFGPVVGVDQVDLQATARAGVVGACDSKCVKPFIVPAKFTWNDFASTDGKARGNGKLDVWSAEEMASVQTLGWSDEDKGAQILLKPGDPADAVVPSQYNLVDLPPVNKGVPVPGGAMLRENIRGCEGSNAETTVAPGDELQLEPGNTVGPVKQGIRELLNADPGAYWDAATLSVKGSVHTDPMSSERVVVVAFYDPRYPPVSGRTTQRVYQVGAVFIEAMDGKGTVTARFMEALARSPEDTGGSCGDPFLFLPRLMLDTDRGG
;
A
#
# COMPACT_ATOMS: atom_id res chain seq x y z
N MET A 1 25.89 38.78 -86.61
CA MET A 1 25.93 39.02 -85.15
C MET A 1 24.67 39.68 -84.55
N SER A 2 23.66 40.10 -85.33
CA SER A 2 22.48 40.85 -84.80
C SER A 2 21.37 39.98 -84.18
N SER A 3 21.15 38.75 -84.66
CA SER A 3 20.00 37.91 -84.26
C SER A 3 20.09 37.28 -82.86
N ARG A 4 21.29 37.09 -82.29
CA ARG A 4 21.47 36.49 -80.95
C ARG A 4 21.14 37.43 -79.79
N ARG A 5 21.24 38.75 -79.98
CA ARG A 5 20.93 39.75 -78.93
C ARG A 5 19.42 39.84 -78.67
N THR A 6 18.58 39.65 -79.68
CA THR A 6 17.12 39.81 -79.60
C THR A 6 16.41 38.62 -78.94
N LEU A 7 17.00 37.42 -78.97
CA LEU A 7 16.44 36.23 -78.30
C LEU A 7 16.71 36.22 -76.78
N LEU A 8 17.86 36.75 -76.36
CA LEU A 8 18.24 36.89 -74.95
C LEU A 8 17.39 37.94 -74.22
N THR A 9 17.11 39.07 -74.87
CA THR A 9 16.26 40.13 -74.30
C THR A 9 14.80 39.71 -74.16
N ARG A 10 14.29 38.86 -75.06
CA ARG A 10 12.92 38.32 -74.98
C ARG A 10 12.78 37.29 -73.84
N ARG A 11 13.74 36.38 -73.67
CA ARG A 11 13.73 35.39 -72.57
C ARG A 11 13.88 36.03 -71.18
N LEU A 12 14.62 37.12 -71.05
CA LEU A 12 14.74 37.86 -69.78
C LEU A 12 13.46 38.66 -69.45
N ALA A 13 12.78 39.20 -70.46
CA ALA A 13 11.49 39.87 -70.27
C ALA A 13 10.36 38.89 -69.92
N ASP A 14 10.38 37.68 -70.48
CA ASP A 14 9.44 36.61 -70.12
C ASP A 14 9.71 36.05 -68.72
N PHE A 15 10.98 35.96 -68.28
CA PHE A 15 11.35 35.61 -66.90
C PHE A 15 10.84 36.64 -65.87
N GLY A 16 10.89 37.93 -66.20
CA GLY A 16 10.36 39.00 -65.35
C GLY A 16 8.82 39.08 -65.30
N ARG A 17 8.12 38.40 -66.22
CA ARG A 17 6.65 38.26 -66.26
C ARG A 17 6.16 36.90 -65.75
N ASP A 18 7.06 36.02 -65.30
CA ASP A 18 6.72 34.67 -64.87
C ASP A 18 6.28 34.66 -63.39
N GLU A 19 4.96 34.59 -63.15
CA GLU A 19 4.37 34.49 -61.81
C GLU A 19 4.82 33.24 -61.03
N ARG A 20 5.44 32.26 -61.72
CA ARG A 20 6.07 31.08 -61.11
C ARG A 20 7.21 31.46 -60.16
N GLY A 21 7.90 32.59 -60.37
CA GLY A 21 8.95 33.07 -59.47
C GLY A 21 8.41 33.49 -58.11
N VAL A 22 7.27 34.17 -58.07
CA VAL A 22 6.60 34.57 -56.82
C VAL A 22 6.02 33.35 -56.11
N ALA A 23 5.45 32.40 -56.85
CA ALA A 23 5.00 31.12 -56.28
C ALA A 23 6.15 30.34 -55.62
N ALA A 24 7.35 30.33 -56.21
CA ALA A 24 8.53 29.69 -55.62
C ALA A 24 8.96 30.38 -54.31
N LEU A 25 8.85 31.71 -54.21
CA LEU A 25 9.13 32.46 -52.98
C LEU A 25 8.14 32.11 -51.86
N PHE A 26 6.84 32.10 -52.17
CA PHE A 26 5.82 31.69 -51.20
C PHE A 26 5.98 30.24 -50.78
N TYR A 27 6.27 29.35 -51.73
CA TYR A 27 6.52 27.94 -51.42
C TYR A 27 7.72 27.76 -50.51
N GLY A 28 8.83 28.44 -50.78
CA GLY A 28 10.02 28.42 -49.92
C GLY A 28 9.71 28.91 -48.51
N LEU A 29 9.00 30.03 -48.39
CA LEU A 29 8.61 30.59 -47.08
C LEU A 29 7.66 29.66 -46.31
N LEU A 30 6.66 29.10 -46.98
CA LEU A 30 5.69 28.17 -46.38
C LEU A 30 6.35 26.85 -45.97
N MET A 31 7.31 26.35 -46.73
CA MET A 31 8.09 25.18 -46.34
C MET A 31 8.89 25.42 -45.08
N VAL A 32 9.58 26.56 -44.97
CA VAL A 32 10.30 26.94 -43.74
C VAL A 32 9.34 27.02 -42.56
N ALA A 33 8.19 27.67 -42.73
CA ALA A 33 7.18 27.75 -41.68
C ALA A 33 6.66 26.35 -41.27
N LEU A 34 6.37 25.48 -42.24
CA LEU A 34 5.85 24.13 -41.99
C LEU A 34 6.88 23.25 -41.28
N PHE A 35 8.16 23.31 -41.67
CA PHE A 35 9.23 22.63 -40.95
C PHE A 35 9.44 23.21 -39.54
N GLY A 36 9.31 24.52 -39.37
CA GLY A 36 9.35 25.17 -38.05
C GLY A 36 8.25 24.65 -37.12
N PHE A 37 7.00 24.55 -37.60
CA PHE A 37 5.91 23.97 -36.81
C PHE A 37 6.10 22.48 -36.53
N ALA A 38 6.61 21.71 -37.49
CA ALA A 38 6.91 20.29 -37.29
C ALA A 38 8.00 20.08 -36.24
N ALA A 39 9.08 20.85 -36.31
CA ALA A 39 10.17 20.87 -35.33
C ALA A 39 9.65 21.19 -33.92
N PHE A 40 8.87 22.27 -33.79
CA PHE A 40 8.24 22.65 -32.52
C PHE A 40 7.32 21.57 -31.96
N ALA A 41 6.51 20.95 -32.82
CA ALA A 41 5.62 19.86 -32.43
C ALA A 41 6.39 18.63 -31.92
N VAL A 42 7.49 18.25 -32.58
CA VAL A 42 8.34 17.12 -32.16
C VAL A 42 8.98 17.38 -30.80
N ASP A 43 9.59 18.55 -30.59
CA ASP A 43 10.23 18.88 -29.31
C ASP A 43 9.20 18.98 -28.18
N THR A 44 8.03 19.57 -28.44
CA THR A 44 6.94 19.67 -27.46
C THR A 44 6.40 18.29 -27.09
N ALA A 45 6.15 17.43 -28.08
CA ALA A 45 5.72 16.05 -27.84
C ALA A 45 6.76 15.26 -27.04
N TYR A 46 8.04 15.45 -27.33
CA TYR A 46 9.14 14.80 -26.61
C TYR A 46 9.24 15.26 -25.14
N MET A 47 9.10 16.56 -24.88
CA MET A 47 9.04 17.12 -23.52
C MET A 47 7.89 16.52 -22.72
N HIS A 48 6.69 16.47 -23.30
CA HIS A 48 5.53 15.87 -22.62
C HIS A 48 5.72 14.38 -22.35
N PHE A 49 6.22 13.63 -23.32
CA PHE A 49 6.53 12.21 -23.15
C PHE A 49 7.52 11.97 -22.01
N LYS A 50 8.61 12.75 -21.97
CA LYS A 50 9.61 12.64 -20.89
C LYS A 50 9.03 13.05 -19.54
N ARG A 51 8.22 14.12 -19.47
CA ARG A 51 7.54 14.52 -18.23
C ARG A 51 6.62 13.41 -17.69
N THR A 52 5.85 12.72 -18.55
CA THR A 52 5.04 11.57 -18.13
C THR A 52 5.90 10.43 -17.57
N LYS A 53 7.07 10.16 -18.16
CA LYS A 53 8.00 9.15 -17.63
C LYS A 53 8.55 9.54 -16.26
N LEU A 54 8.94 10.80 -16.06
CA LEU A 54 9.36 11.29 -14.74
C LEU A 54 8.24 11.17 -13.72
N GLN A 55 7.00 11.49 -14.10
CA GLN A 55 5.84 11.36 -13.21
C GLN A 55 5.60 9.91 -12.79
N ASN A 56 5.67 8.95 -13.72
CA ASN A 56 5.54 7.54 -13.39
C ASN A 56 6.62 7.06 -12.40
N ALA A 57 7.86 7.54 -12.57
CA ALA A 57 8.95 7.23 -11.64
C ALA A 57 8.72 7.86 -10.26
N ALA A 58 8.26 9.10 -10.21
CA ALA A 58 7.91 9.78 -8.97
C ALA A 58 6.73 9.09 -8.25
N ASP A 59 5.66 8.75 -8.97
CA ASP A 59 4.47 8.08 -8.41
C ASP A 59 4.82 6.70 -7.85
N ALA A 60 5.62 5.91 -8.57
CA ALA A 60 6.09 4.60 -8.10
C ALA A 60 6.94 4.73 -6.83
N ALA A 61 7.86 5.70 -6.80
CA ALA A 61 8.70 5.96 -5.63
C ALA A 61 7.91 6.49 -4.43
N ALA A 62 6.93 7.36 -4.65
CA ALA A 62 6.06 7.86 -3.60
C ALA A 62 5.24 6.73 -2.98
N LEU A 63 4.61 5.88 -3.80
CA LEU A 63 3.86 4.72 -3.30
C LEU A 63 4.73 3.73 -2.53
N ALA A 64 5.94 3.44 -3.03
CA ALA A 64 6.92 2.62 -2.32
C ALA A 64 7.33 3.24 -0.99
N GLY A 65 7.56 4.56 -0.95
CA GLY A 65 7.86 5.26 0.29
C GLY A 65 6.71 5.22 1.30
N ALA A 66 5.46 5.35 0.85
CA ALA A 66 4.30 5.22 1.73
C ALA A 66 4.14 3.80 2.29
N SER A 67 4.41 2.74 1.51
CA SER A 67 4.46 1.38 2.05
C SER A 67 5.65 1.16 2.98
N SER A 68 6.80 1.75 2.66
CA SER A 68 8.03 1.65 3.47
C SER A 68 7.87 2.34 4.83
N LEU A 69 7.14 3.46 4.89
CA LEU A 69 6.78 4.12 6.15
C LEU A 69 6.03 3.19 7.10
N LEU A 70 5.10 2.38 6.58
CA LEU A 70 4.39 1.37 7.38
C LEU A 70 5.31 0.24 7.84
N ALA A 71 6.20 -0.21 6.96
CA ALA A 71 7.06 -1.36 7.20
C ALA A 71 8.18 -1.10 8.20
N HIS A 72 8.75 0.10 8.15
CA HIS A 72 9.97 0.44 8.87
C HIS A 72 9.78 1.54 9.93
N GLY A 73 8.58 2.12 10.04
CA GLY A 73 8.26 3.15 11.02
C GLY A 73 9.19 4.36 10.89
N GLU A 74 9.89 4.69 11.97
CA GLU A 74 10.78 5.86 12.04
C GLU A 74 12.18 5.66 11.42
N ASP A 75 12.47 4.51 10.80
CA ASP A 75 13.73 4.32 10.07
C ASP A 75 13.70 5.03 8.70
N LEU A 76 13.69 6.36 8.75
CA LEU A 76 13.58 7.23 7.57
C LEU A 76 14.74 7.07 6.59
N ALA A 77 15.89 6.54 7.04
CA ALA A 77 17.02 6.26 6.16
C ALA A 77 16.70 5.11 5.20
N LEU A 78 16.07 4.05 5.72
CA LEU A 78 15.65 2.91 4.91
C LEU A 78 14.53 3.32 3.94
N VAL A 79 13.53 4.06 4.43
CA VAL A 79 12.45 4.60 3.58
C VAL A 79 13.02 5.44 2.43
N ARG A 80 14.00 6.32 2.73
CA ARG A 80 14.64 7.14 1.71
C ARG A 80 15.40 6.29 0.68
N ALA A 81 16.13 5.27 1.14
CA ALA A 81 16.88 4.37 0.25
C ALA A 81 15.94 3.63 -0.71
N GLU A 82 14.82 3.11 -0.21
CA GLU A 82 13.83 2.39 -1.01
C GLU A 82 13.16 3.31 -2.03
N MET A 83 12.75 4.52 -1.63
CA MET A 83 12.20 5.51 -2.55
C MET A 83 13.16 5.85 -3.70
N ILE A 84 14.46 6.02 -3.39
CA ILE A 84 15.49 6.29 -4.40
C ILE A 84 15.64 5.10 -5.36
N GLU A 85 15.63 3.88 -4.84
CA GLU A 85 15.72 2.66 -5.65
C GLU A 85 14.54 2.56 -6.62
N TYR A 86 13.30 2.69 -6.13
CA TYR A 86 12.10 2.66 -6.97
C TYR A 86 12.08 3.79 -8.00
N ALA A 87 12.47 5.01 -7.61
CA ALA A 87 12.53 6.13 -8.55
C ALA A 87 13.52 5.83 -9.68
N ARG A 88 14.73 5.37 -9.34
CA ARG A 88 15.79 5.08 -10.31
C ARG A 88 15.49 3.89 -11.20
N ALA A 89 14.83 2.86 -10.67
CA ALA A 89 14.42 1.68 -11.42
C ALA A 89 13.36 1.99 -12.49
N ASN A 90 12.56 3.05 -12.28
CA ASN A 90 11.51 3.48 -13.20
C ASN A 90 11.94 4.58 -14.18
N LEU A 91 13.23 4.96 -14.18
CA LEU A 91 13.81 5.93 -15.11
C LEU A 91 14.54 5.23 -16.26
N ASP A 92 14.57 5.88 -17.43
CA ASP A 92 15.40 5.41 -18.54
C ASP A 92 16.88 5.71 -18.24
N PRO A 93 17.84 4.87 -18.66
CA PRO A 93 19.26 5.19 -18.51
C PRO A 93 19.65 6.56 -19.09
N THR A 94 18.97 7.02 -20.15
CA THR A 94 19.16 8.35 -20.76
C THR A 94 18.65 9.51 -19.89
N ASP A 95 17.91 9.23 -18.83
CA ASP A 95 17.44 10.23 -17.86
C ASP A 95 18.48 10.52 -16.76
N ALA A 96 19.62 9.80 -16.78
CA ALA A 96 20.68 9.84 -15.77
C ALA A 96 20.14 9.66 -14.34
N PRO A 97 19.65 8.45 -13.96
CA PRO A 97 18.93 8.22 -12.71
C PRO A 97 19.66 8.68 -11.43
N LEU A 98 21.00 8.60 -11.41
CA LEU A 98 21.82 9.07 -10.29
C LEU A 98 21.78 10.59 -10.08
N SER A 99 21.72 11.36 -11.18
CA SER A 99 21.54 12.82 -11.14
C SER A 99 20.07 13.18 -10.94
N ALA A 100 19.15 12.38 -11.46
CA ALA A 100 17.73 12.70 -11.46
C ALA A 100 17.11 12.73 -10.06
N VAL A 101 17.61 11.89 -9.15
CA VAL A 101 17.09 11.75 -7.79
C VAL A 101 18.23 11.61 -6.79
N ALA A 102 18.19 12.45 -5.77
CA ALA A 102 19.09 12.46 -4.63
C ALA A 102 18.30 12.44 -3.33
N GLU A 103 19.00 12.18 -2.21
CA GLU A 103 18.38 12.14 -0.90
C GLU A 103 17.63 13.43 -0.56
N ALA A 104 18.17 14.60 -0.90
CA ALA A 104 17.55 15.89 -0.60
C ALA A 104 16.20 16.13 -1.31
N ASP A 105 15.83 15.30 -2.27
CA ASP A 105 14.60 15.46 -3.07
C ASP A 105 13.39 14.78 -2.45
N ILE A 106 13.58 14.14 -1.30
CA ILE A 106 12.56 13.43 -0.56
C ILE A 106 12.22 14.21 0.72
N LEU A 107 10.94 14.53 0.86
CA LEU A 107 10.36 15.19 2.02
C LEU A 107 9.44 14.22 2.76
N PHE A 108 9.56 14.23 4.08
CA PHE A 108 8.63 13.56 4.99
C PHE A 108 7.62 14.58 5.48
N MET A 109 6.36 14.17 5.59
CA MET A 109 5.26 15.05 5.93
C MET A 109 4.28 14.37 6.87
N ARG A 110 3.56 15.20 7.62
CA ARG A 110 2.41 14.83 8.43
C ARG A 110 1.27 15.78 8.11
N ASP A 111 0.09 15.28 7.77
CA ASP A 111 -1.07 16.10 7.43
C ASP A 111 -0.77 17.16 6.35
N GLY A 112 0.13 16.83 5.41
CA GLY A 112 0.56 17.73 4.33
C GLY A 112 1.59 18.80 4.73
N VAL A 113 2.10 18.78 5.97
CA VAL A 113 3.13 19.69 6.47
C VAL A 113 4.49 18.96 6.55
N PRO A 114 5.58 19.53 6.01
CA PRO A 114 6.92 18.94 6.15
C PRO A 114 7.37 18.77 7.61
N VAL A 115 7.49 17.52 8.04
CA VAL A 115 7.97 17.12 9.36
C VAL A 115 8.54 15.71 9.29
N ALA A 116 9.69 15.50 9.94
CA ALA A 116 10.35 14.19 10.00
C ALA A 116 9.90 13.36 11.21
N GLU A 117 9.29 13.99 12.21
CA GLU A 117 8.75 13.30 13.38
C GLU A 117 7.38 12.69 13.04
N ASN A 118 7.27 11.36 13.14
CA ASN A 118 6.03 10.61 12.89
C ASN A 118 5.30 11.01 11.58
N PRO A 119 5.94 10.88 10.40
CA PRO A 119 5.32 11.25 9.13
C PRO A 119 4.26 10.23 8.69
N ASP A 120 3.18 10.72 8.08
CA ASP A 120 2.10 9.92 7.46
C ASP A 120 2.16 9.95 5.91
N GLN A 121 3.04 10.80 5.38
CA GLN A 121 3.16 11.13 3.96
C GLN A 121 4.63 11.27 3.57
N VAL A 122 4.90 10.91 2.31
CA VAL A 122 6.17 11.17 1.64
C VAL A 122 5.92 11.93 0.35
N GLU A 123 6.88 12.78 0.00
CA GLU A 123 6.92 13.45 -1.29
C GLU A 123 8.31 13.30 -1.89
N ILE A 124 8.35 13.06 -3.20
CA ILE A 124 9.59 12.95 -3.96
C ILE A 124 9.49 13.79 -5.22
N THR A 125 10.58 14.50 -5.52
CA THR A 125 10.73 15.20 -6.80
C THR A 125 11.82 14.56 -7.66
N VAL A 126 11.51 14.27 -8.91
CA VAL A 126 12.42 13.73 -9.90
C VAL A 126 12.80 14.83 -10.89
N TYR A 127 14.10 15.00 -11.13
CA TYR A 127 14.63 16.14 -11.88
C TYR A 127 15.35 15.74 -13.18
N ARG A 128 15.16 16.55 -14.22
CA ARG A 128 15.98 16.63 -15.42
C ARG A 128 16.38 18.09 -15.58
N GLN A 129 17.49 18.50 -14.97
CA GLN A 129 17.86 19.91 -14.87
C GLN A 129 19.33 20.18 -15.23
N ALA A 130 19.59 21.36 -15.76
CA ALA A 130 20.94 21.78 -16.16
C ALA A 130 21.88 21.84 -14.94
N THR A 131 21.35 22.28 -13.80
CA THR A 131 22.05 22.31 -12.49
C THR A 131 22.53 20.93 -12.03
N ARG A 132 21.88 19.86 -12.48
CA ARG A 132 22.22 18.46 -12.17
C ARG A 132 23.01 17.77 -13.29
N GLY A 133 23.31 18.50 -14.37
CA GLY A 133 23.99 17.98 -15.55
C GLY A 133 23.16 16.97 -16.35
N ASN A 134 21.83 16.94 -16.17
CA ASN A 134 20.94 15.99 -16.85
C ASN A 134 19.71 16.66 -17.50
N ALA A 135 19.79 17.93 -17.88
CA ALA A 135 18.70 18.59 -18.61
C ALA A 135 18.29 17.82 -19.89
N LEU A 136 17.06 18.04 -20.34
CA LEU A 136 16.55 17.40 -21.55
C LEU A 136 17.03 18.15 -22.79
N SER A 137 17.89 17.52 -23.59
CA SER A 137 18.28 18.06 -24.89
C SER A 137 17.13 18.00 -25.89
N LEU A 138 16.89 19.10 -26.61
CA LEU A 138 15.88 19.21 -27.66
C LEU A 138 16.49 18.81 -29.01
N PHE A 139 15.66 18.31 -29.93
CA PHE A 139 16.11 17.91 -31.26
C PHE A 139 16.27 19.12 -32.19
N PHE A 140 15.31 20.05 -32.15
CA PHE A 140 15.27 21.21 -33.04
C PHE A 140 15.37 22.55 -32.32
N GLY A 141 15.22 22.57 -30.99
CA GLY A 141 15.47 23.74 -30.13
C GLY A 141 16.78 24.49 -30.41
N PRO A 142 17.92 23.83 -30.71
CA PRO A 142 19.16 24.52 -31.08
C PRO A 142 19.03 25.50 -32.26
N VAL A 143 18.08 25.27 -33.19
CA VAL A 143 17.82 26.16 -34.33
C VAL A 143 17.37 27.56 -33.89
N VAL A 144 16.74 27.65 -32.72
CA VAL A 144 16.27 28.90 -32.11
C VAL A 144 17.06 29.28 -30.85
N GLY A 145 18.21 28.63 -30.61
CA GLY A 145 19.09 28.92 -29.48
C GLY A 145 18.66 28.30 -28.14
N VAL A 146 17.81 27.27 -28.16
CA VAL A 146 17.38 26.54 -26.95
C VAL A 146 17.85 25.09 -27.04
N ASP A 147 19.05 24.81 -26.55
CA ASP A 147 19.64 23.47 -26.68
C ASP A 147 19.01 22.45 -25.73
N GLN A 148 18.58 22.92 -24.55
CA GLN A 148 18.09 22.08 -23.47
C GLN A 148 16.97 22.76 -22.69
N VAL A 149 16.16 21.95 -22.02
CA VAL A 149 15.08 22.39 -21.13
C VAL A 149 15.12 21.62 -19.82
N ASP A 150 14.72 22.29 -18.76
CA ASP A 150 14.57 21.71 -17.43
C ASP A 150 13.16 21.13 -17.26
N LEU A 151 13.09 19.90 -16.76
CA LEU A 151 11.84 19.23 -16.41
C LEU A 151 11.92 18.69 -14.98
N GLN A 152 10.77 18.63 -14.33
CA GLN A 152 10.62 17.95 -13.05
C GLN A 152 9.23 17.34 -12.94
N ALA A 153 9.12 16.33 -12.09
CA ALA A 153 7.85 15.74 -11.69
C ALA A 153 7.89 15.45 -10.18
N THR A 154 6.81 15.82 -9.50
CA THR A 154 6.65 15.62 -8.06
C THR A 154 5.49 14.67 -7.82
N ALA A 155 5.66 13.77 -6.86
CA ALA A 155 4.59 12.87 -6.43
C ALA A 155 4.58 12.80 -4.92
N ARG A 156 3.37 12.78 -4.37
CA ARG A 156 3.09 12.63 -2.96
C ARG A 156 2.26 11.38 -2.75
N ALA A 157 2.63 10.57 -1.78
CA ALA A 157 1.82 9.46 -1.33
C ALA A 157 1.75 9.46 0.17
N GLY A 158 0.62 8.99 0.68
CA GLY A 158 0.44 8.78 2.10
C GLY A 158 -0.25 7.47 2.37
N VAL A 159 -0.29 7.16 3.64
CA VAL A 159 -0.89 5.95 4.16
C VAL A 159 -2.35 6.26 4.49
N VAL A 160 -3.29 5.63 3.79
CA VAL A 160 -4.73 5.82 4.03
C VAL A 160 -5.30 4.59 4.71
N GLY A 161 -6.15 4.81 5.70
CA GLY A 161 -6.85 3.74 6.38
C GLY A 161 -7.72 2.89 5.47
N ALA A 162 -7.61 1.58 5.63
CA ALA A 162 -8.53 0.59 5.10
C ALA A 162 -9.25 -0.10 6.26
N CYS A 163 -10.51 -0.43 6.03
CA CYS A 163 -11.35 -1.07 7.03
C CYS A 163 -11.60 -2.54 6.74
N ASP A 164 -11.30 -2.94 5.52
CA ASP A 164 -11.61 -4.24 5.00
C ASP A 164 -10.39 -4.80 4.26
N SER A 165 -10.35 -6.11 4.19
CA SER A 165 -9.28 -6.81 3.49
C SER A 165 -9.81 -8.13 3.01
N LYS A 166 -9.34 -8.55 1.83
CA LYS A 166 -9.30 -9.97 1.49
C LYS A 166 -8.17 -10.64 2.29
N CYS A 167 -8.04 -11.95 2.14
CA CYS A 167 -6.95 -12.71 2.76
C CYS A 167 -6.93 -12.71 4.29
N VAL A 168 -8.03 -12.31 4.94
CA VAL A 168 -8.15 -12.43 6.39
C VAL A 168 -8.01 -13.90 6.75
N LYS A 169 -7.15 -14.19 7.74
CA LYS A 169 -6.95 -15.54 8.23
C LYS A 169 -8.18 -15.96 9.03
N PRO A 170 -8.48 -17.27 9.13
CA PRO A 170 -9.70 -17.76 9.76
C PRO A 170 -9.61 -17.73 11.30
N PHE A 171 -9.19 -16.58 11.84
CA PHE A 171 -9.09 -16.28 13.25
C PHE A 171 -9.97 -15.09 13.60
N ILE A 172 -10.79 -15.22 14.64
CA ILE A 172 -11.49 -14.10 15.26
C ILE A 172 -11.22 -14.07 16.77
N VAL A 173 -10.60 -13.00 17.25
CA VAL A 173 -10.15 -12.86 18.65
C VAL A 173 -10.80 -11.65 19.31
N PRO A 174 -10.85 -11.54 20.64
CA PRO A 174 -11.42 -10.34 21.26
C PRO A 174 -10.60 -9.10 20.89
N ALA A 175 -11.28 -7.99 20.59
CA ALA A 175 -10.68 -6.66 20.60
C ALA A 175 -10.17 -6.33 22.01
N LYS A 176 -9.16 -5.45 22.15
CA LYS A 176 -8.65 -5.04 23.47
C LYS A 176 -9.78 -4.51 24.36
N PHE A 177 -9.78 -4.92 25.62
CA PHE A 177 -10.82 -4.59 26.58
C PHE A 177 -10.29 -4.57 28.01
N THR A 178 -11.06 -3.92 28.88
CA THR A 178 -10.89 -4.00 30.33
C THR A 178 -12.15 -4.55 30.97
N TRP A 179 -12.01 -5.15 32.15
CA TRP A 179 -13.12 -5.59 32.98
C TRP A 179 -12.73 -5.44 34.45
N ASN A 180 -13.73 -5.46 35.33
CA ASN A 180 -13.52 -5.49 36.76
C ASN A 180 -13.59 -6.94 37.26
N ASP A 181 -12.42 -7.55 37.47
CA ASP A 181 -12.23 -8.89 38.04
C ASP A 181 -12.83 -9.04 39.46
N PHE A 182 -13.17 -7.92 40.12
CA PHE A 182 -13.86 -7.90 41.42
C PHE A 182 -15.33 -7.50 41.31
N ALA A 183 -15.92 -7.50 40.12
CA ALA A 183 -17.34 -7.21 39.94
C ALA A 183 -18.22 -8.35 40.49
N SER A 184 -17.80 -9.60 40.29
CA SER A 184 -18.56 -10.76 40.75
C SER A 184 -18.60 -10.87 42.28
N THR A 185 -19.73 -11.35 42.78
CA THR A 185 -19.89 -11.77 44.18
C THR A 185 -19.59 -13.26 44.37
N ASP A 186 -19.48 -14.04 43.28
CA ASP A 186 -19.08 -15.45 43.33
C ASP A 186 -17.56 -15.56 43.47
N GLY A 187 -17.10 -16.24 44.52
CA GLY A 187 -15.67 -16.46 44.77
C GLY A 187 -14.95 -17.30 43.71
N LYS A 188 -15.66 -17.94 42.77
CA LYS A 188 -15.05 -18.64 41.63
C LYS A 188 -14.61 -17.68 40.52
N ALA A 189 -15.34 -16.58 40.33
CA ALA A 189 -15.05 -15.58 39.32
C ALA A 189 -14.23 -14.43 39.93
N ARG A 190 -14.65 -13.95 41.10
CA ARG A 190 -14.05 -12.83 41.79
C ARG A 190 -12.55 -12.99 42.03
N GLY A 191 -11.75 -12.13 41.40
CA GLY A 191 -10.32 -11.99 41.66
C GLY A 191 -9.48 -13.13 41.08
N ASN A 192 -9.97 -13.84 40.06
CA ASN A 192 -9.29 -15.01 39.50
C ASN A 192 -8.39 -14.66 38.30
N GLY A 193 -8.40 -13.41 37.84
CA GLY A 193 -7.60 -12.92 36.73
C GLY A 193 -8.07 -13.37 35.34
N LYS A 194 -9.31 -13.85 35.21
CA LYS A 194 -9.94 -14.28 33.96
C LYS A 194 -11.29 -13.61 33.80
N LEU A 195 -11.68 -13.27 32.57
CA LEU A 195 -13.04 -12.85 32.30
C LEU A 195 -13.95 -14.08 32.31
N ASP A 196 -14.86 -14.18 33.28
CA ASP A 196 -15.84 -15.23 33.34
C ASP A 196 -17.12 -14.84 32.60
N VAL A 197 -17.25 -15.31 31.35
CA VAL A 197 -18.41 -14.98 30.49
C VAL A 197 -19.77 -15.44 31.03
N TRP A 198 -19.78 -16.30 32.04
CA TRP A 198 -20.97 -16.76 32.74
C TRP A 198 -21.35 -15.86 33.94
N SER A 199 -20.46 -14.98 34.41
CA SER A 199 -20.77 -13.97 35.43
C SER A 199 -21.35 -12.72 34.76
N ALA A 200 -22.64 -12.46 35.02
CA ALA A 200 -23.31 -11.28 34.49
C ALA A 200 -22.69 -9.97 35.00
N GLU A 201 -22.15 -9.97 36.23
CA GLU A 201 -21.51 -8.82 36.86
C GLU A 201 -20.18 -8.46 36.17
N GLU A 202 -19.34 -9.46 35.90
CA GLU A 202 -18.10 -9.22 35.15
C GLU A 202 -18.38 -8.79 33.73
N MET A 203 -19.32 -9.46 33.05
CA MET A 203 -19.73 -9.10 31.70
C MET A 203 -20.31 -7.69 31.61
N ALA A 204 -21.05 -7.24 32.62
CA ALA A 204 -21.57 -5.86 32.70
C ALA A 204 -20.46 -4.82 32.91
N SER A 205 -19.29 -5.22 33.42
CA SER A 205 -18.14 -4.34 33.62
C SER A 205 -17.20 -4.23 32.41
N VAL A 206 -17.41 -5.05 31.38
CA VAL A 206 -16.55 -5.09 30.19
C VAL A 206 -16.63 -3.78 29.42
N GLN A 207 -15.48 -3.15 29.21
CA GLN A 207 -15.32 -1.98 28.36
C GLN A 207 -14.41 -2.33 27.19
N THR A 208 -14.97 -2.30 25.99
CA THR A 208 -14.23 -2.53 24.74
C THR A 208 -13.48 -1.25 24.39
N LEU A 209 -12.15 -1.34 24.39
CA LEU A 209 -11.26 -0.25 24.02
C LEU A 209 -10.97 -0.25 22.52
N GLY A 210 -10.88 -1.44 21.92
CA GLY A 210 -10.31 -1.60 20.59
C GLY A 210 -8.79 -1.56 20.62
N TRP A 211 -8.15 -2.17 19.63
CA TRP A 211 -6.71 -2.03 19.44
C TRP A 211 -6.39 -0.65 18.86
N SER A 212 -5.26 -0.05 19.26
CA SER A 212 -4.76 1.24 18.72
C SER A 212 -3.26 1.18 18.40
N ASP A 213 -2.71 2.23 17.81
CA ASP A 213 -1.27 2.34 17.49
C ASP A 213 -0.38 2.20 18.73
N GLU A 214 -0.91 2.59 19.91
CA GLU A 214 -0.22 2.44 21.21
C GLU A 214 -0.02 0.97 21.61
N ASP A 215 -0.77 0.05 20.99
CA ASP A 215 -0.73 -1.38 21.27
C ASP A 215 0.20 -2.17 20.34
N LYS A 216 0.93 -1.50 19.44
CA LYS A 216 1.93 -2.14 18.58
C LYS A 216 2.88 -3.00 19.40
N GLY A 217 3.04 -4.26 18.98
CA GLY A 217 3.87 -5.26 19.66
C GLY A 217 3.22 -5.94 20.86
N ALA A 218 1.97 -5.62 21.22
CA ALA A 218 1.22 -6.39 22.20
C ALA A 218 1.07 -7.85 21.73
N GLN A 219 1.30 -8.80 22.62
CA GLN A 219 1.14 -10.22 22.29
C GLN A 219 -0.34 -10.60 22.35
N ILE A 220 -0.85 -11.22 21.28
CA ILE A 220 -2.21 -11.70 21.14
C ILE A 220 -2.20 -13.23 21.02
N LEU A 221 -3.18 -13.86 21.68
CA LEU A 221 -3.48 -15.27 21.53
C LEU A 221 -4.46 -15.48 20.37
N LEU A 222 -3.95 -15.87 19.20
CA LEU A 222 -4.81 -16.12 18.03
C LEU A 222 -5.65 -17.37 18.22
N LYS A 223 -5.05 -18.42 18.75
CA LYS A 223 -5.71 -19.68 19.01
C LYS A 223 -5.22 -20.29 20.32
N PRO A 224 -6.09 -20.61 21.28
CA PRO A 224 -5.71 -21.38 22.45
C PRO A 224 -5.48 -22.85 22.07
N GLY A 225 -4.38 -23.44 22.55
CA GLY A 225 -4.15 -24.89 22.49
C GLY A 225 -4.84 -25.63 23.64
N ASP A 226 -5.08 -24.94 24.76
CA ASP A 226 -5.74 -25.45 25.97
C ASP A 226 -7.10 -24.73 26.16
N PRO A 227 -8.22 -25.45 26.40
CA PRO A 227 -9.51 -24.81 26.63
C PRO A 227 -9.53 -23.83 27.80
N ALA A 228 -8.61 -23.96 28.76
CA ALA A 228 -8.49 -23.06 29.91
C ALA A 228 -7.94 -21.66 29.55
N ASP A 229 -7.33 -21.53 28.38
CA ASP A 229 -6.77 -20.27 27.86
C ASP A 229 -7.76 -19.54 26.93
N ALA A 230 -8.90 -20.18 26.61
CA ALA A 230 -9.96 -19.56 25.84
C ALA A 230 -10.82 -18.63 26.71
N VAL A 231 -11.22 -17.48 26.16
CA VAL A 231 -12.19 -16.58 26.81
C VAL A 231 -13.53 -17.29 27.05
N VAL A 232 -13.92 -18.17 26.13
CA VAL A 232 -15.08 -19.05 26.30
C VAL A 232 -14.62 -20.50 26.20
N PRO A 233 -14.96 -21.35 27.18
CA PRO A 233 -14.62 -22.77 27.11
C PRO A 233 -15.10 -23.42 25.80
N SER A 234 -14.22 -24.20 25.17
CA SER A 234 -14.46 -24.89 23.88
C SER A 234 -14.56 -23.99 22.65
N GLN A 235 -14.29 -22.70 22.77
CA GLN A 235 -14.12 -21.79 21.62
C GLN A 235 -12.63 -21.63 21.32
N TYR A 236 -12.26 -21.81 20.05
CA TYR A 236 -10.87 -21.82 19.61
C TYR A 236 -10.52 -20.67 18.66
N ASN A 237 -11.37 -19.64 18.62
CA ASN A 237 -11.23 -18.46 17.78
C ASN A 237 -11.18 -18.76 16.28
N LEU A 238 -11.74 -19.89 15.84
CA LEU A 238 -11.74 -20.30 14.44
C LEU A 238 -13.07 -19.92 13.77
N VAL A 239 -12.97 -19.44 12.53
CA VAL A 239 -14.12 -19.04 11.72
C VAL A 239 -14.03 -19.55 10.30
N ASP A 240 -15.19 -19.82 9.72
CA ASP A 240 -15.33 -20.09 8.30
C ASP A 240 -15.46 -18.77 7.53
N LEU A 241 -14.88 -18.79 6.33
CA LEU A 241 -14.91 -17.68 5.37
C LEU A 241 -15.56 -18.17 4.08
N PRO A 242 -16.17 -17.28 3.28
CA PRO A 242 -16.37 -15.83 3.51
C PRO A 242 -17.41 -15.48 4.61
N PRO A 243 -17.58 -14.19 4.98
CA PRO A 243 -18.66 -13.76 5.89
C PRO A 243 -20.04 -14.21 5.42
N VAL A 244 -20.92 -14.61 6.36
CA VAL A 244 -22.27 -15.14 6.04
C VAL A 244 -23.14 -14.13 5.30
N ASN A 245 -22.89 -12.84 5.52
CA ASN A 245 -23.61 -11.74 4.88
C ASN A 245 -23.03 -11.36 3.50
N LYS A 246 -21.93 -11.97 3.07
CA LYS A 246 -21.24 -11.70 1.79
C LYS A 246 -21.04 -12.95 0.91
N GLY A 247 -21.24 -14.14 1.46
CA GLY A 247 -21.13 -15.39 0.71
C GLY A 247 -21.55 -16.60 1.56
N VAL A 248 -21.32 -17.80 1.02
CA VAL A 248 -21.56 -19.06 1.73
C VAL A 248 -20.25 -19.50 2.38
N PRO A 249 -20.13 -19.52 3.72
CA PRO A 249 -18.91 -19.96 4.37
C PRO A 249 -18.57 -21.40 4.00
N VAL A 250 -17.29 -21.67 3.77
CA VAL A 250 -16.79 -22.99 3.38
C VAL A 250 -16.13 -23.65 4.59
N PRO A 251 -16.82 -24.58 5.28
CA PRO A 251 -16.30 -25.21 6.49
C PRO A 251 -15.25 -26.28 6.20
N GLY A 252 -14.54 -26.67 7.26
CA GLY A 252 -13.74 -27.88 7.29
C GLY A 252 -12.23 -27.64 7.24
N GLY A 253 -11.51 -28.59 7.84
CA GLY A 253 -10.07 -28.47 8.10
C GLY A 253 -9.20 -28.21 6.87
N ALA A 254 -9.54 -28.76 5.69
CA ALA A 254 -8.76 -28.51 4.47
C ALA A 254 -8.81 -27.04 4.05
N MET A 255 -10.01 -26.45 4.07
CA MET A 255 -10.22 -25.03 3.76
C MET A 255 -9.58 -24.15 4.83
N LEU A 256 -9.69 -24.54 6.11
CA LEU A 256 -9.03 -23.84 7.20
C LEU A 256 -7.50 -23.76 6.99
N ARG A 257 -6.84 -24.87 6.65
CA ARG A 257 -5.40 -24.88 6.34
C ARG A 257 -5.08 -24.00 5.14
N GLU A 258 -5.91 -24.03 4.10
CA GLU A 258 -5.73 -23.23 2.89
C GLU A 258 -5.82 -21.72 3.15
N ASN A 259 -6.83 -21.29 3.90
CA ASN A 259 -6.99 -19.91 4.33
C ASN A 259 -5.85 -19.48 5.29
N ILE A 260 -5.33 -20.40 6.12
CA ILE A 260 -4.17 -20.11 6.96
C ILE A 260 -2.90 -19.94 6.11
N ARG A 261 -2.56 -20.89 5.22
CA ARG A 261 -1.28 -20.88 4.49
C ARG A 261 -1.14 -19.71 3.52
N GLY A 262 -2.24 -19.19 2.98
CA GLY A 262 -2.18 -18.21 1.89
C GLY A 262 -3.45 -17.39 1.71
N CYS A 263 -3.61 -16.85 0.50
CA CYS A 263 -4.79 -16.10 0.05
C CYS A 263 -5.30 -16.65 -1.28
N GLU A 264 -5.59 -17.94 -1.29
CA GLU A 264 -6.11 -18.65 -2.47
C GLU A 264 -7.39 -19.43 -2.16
N GLY A 265 -7.77 -19.53 -0.88
CA GLY A 265 -8.97 -20.22 -0.44
C GLY A 265 -10.18 -19.30 -0.42
N SER A 266 -11.18 -19.67 0.38
CA SER A 266 -12.40 -18.89 0.55
C SER A 266 -12.16 -17.49 1.14
N ASN A 267 -10.99 -17.26 1.76
CA ASN A 267 -10.56 -15.93 2.21
C ASN A 267 -10.18 -14.95 1.07
N ALA A 268 -10.05 -15.41 -0.17
CA ALA A 268 -9.76 -14.58 -1.33
C ALA A 268 -11.04 -14.11 -2.06
N GLU A 269 -12.20 -14.70 -1.74
CA GLU A 269 -13.45 -14.46 -2.48
C GLU A 269 -13.99 -13.04 -2.24
N THR A 270 -14.05 -12.61 -0.98
CA THR A 270 -14.59 -11.30 -0.57
C THR A 270 -13.85 -10.75 0.65
N THR A 271 -14.02 -9.46 0.89
CA THR A 271 -13.39 -8.75 2.01
C THR A 271 -14.13 -9.02 3.32
N VAL A 272 -13.38 -8.98 4.43
CA VAL A 272 -13.95 -8.93 5.79
C VAL A 272 -13.82 -7.51 6.30
N ALA A 273 -14.90 -6.95 6.85
CA ALA A 273 -15.00 -5.58 7.35
C ALA A 273 -15.74 -5.53 8.71
N PRO A 274 -15.57 -4.45 9.51
CA PRO A 274 -16.42 -4.19 10.66
C PRO A 274 -17.92 -4.30 10.32
N GLY A 275 -18.67 -5.00 11.17
CA GLY A 275 -20.09 -5.27 10.98
C GLY A 275 -20.43 -6.58 10.28
N ASP A 276 -19.46 -7.21 9.60
CA ASP A 276 -19.64 -8.55 9.00
C ASP A 276 -19.86 -9.63 10.07
N GLU A 277 -20.51 -10.71 9.69
CA GLU A 277 -20.74 -11.87 10.54
C GLU A 277 -19.96 -13.08 10.02
N LEU A 278 -19.04 -13.61 10.84
CA LEU A 278 -18.24 -14.78 10.51
C LEU A 278 -18.83 -16.00 11.20
N GLN A 279 -18.98 -17.11 10.47
CA GLN A 279 -19.45 -18.37 11.05
C GLN A 279 -18.34 -18.99 11.90
N LEU A 280 -18.66 -19.44 13.11
CA LEU A 280 -17.70 -20.11 14.00
C LEU A 280 -17.51 -21.57 13.55
N GLU A 281 -16.25 -21.98 13.37
CA GLU A 281 -15.90 -23.36 13.02
C GLU A 281 -16.00 -24.24 14.28
N PRO A 282 -16.76 -25.35 14.26
CA PRO A 282 -16.88 -26.21 15.43
C PRO A 282 -15.60 -27.00 15.70
N GLY A 283 -15.17 -27.01 16.97
CA GLY A 283 -14.09 -27.85 17.45
C GLY A 283 -12.69 -27.21 17.34
N ASN A 284 -11.69 -27.98 17.77
CA ASN A 284 -10.32 -27.47 17.94
C ASN A 284 -9.52 -27.46 16.62
N THR A 285 -9.86 -28.35 15.68
CA THR A 285 -9.23 -28.48 14.35
C THR A 285 -7.69 -28.37 14.38
N VAL A 286 -7.07 -29.06 15.36
CA VAL A 286 -5.63 -28.90 15.68
C VAL A 286 -4.71 -29.25 14.51
N GLY A 287 -4.99 -30.35 13.81
CA GLY A 287 -4.13 -30.86 12.74
C GLY A 287 -3.96 -29.86 11.59
N PRO A 288 -5.06 -29.42 10.94
CA PRO A 288 -4.99 -28.47 9.85
C PRO A 288 -4.41 -27.11 10.24
N VAL A 289 -4.76 -26.57 11.42
CA VAL A 289 -4.16 -25.32 11.91
C VAL A 289 -2.65 -25.47 12.08
N LYS A 290 -2.18 -26.55 12.71
CA LYS A 290 -0.74 -26.81 12.88
C LYS A 290 0.00 -26.90 11.55
N GLN A 291 -0.62 -27.49 10.53
CA GLN A 291 -0.03 -27.58 9.20
C GLN A 291 0.07 -26.19 8.55
N GLY A 292 -1.03 -25.43 8.53
CA GLY A 292 -1.04 -24.09 7.93
C GLY A 292 -0.08 -23.12 8.61
N ILE A 293 -0.07 -23.08 9.94
CA ILE A 293 0.86 -22.21 10.68
C ILE A 293 2.32 -22.63 10.48
N ARG A 294 2.61 -23.93 10.43
CA ARG A 294 3.98 -24.40 10.16
C ARG A 294 4.44 -24.01 8.75
N GLU A 295 3.54 -24.04 7.77
CA GLU A 295 3.84 -23.57 6.40
C GLU A 295 4.20 -22.08 6.40
N LEU A 296 3.45 -21.23 7.11
CA LEU A 296 3.78 -19.81 7.25
C LEU A 296 5.13 -19.58 7.95
N LEU A 297 5.38 -20.28 9.06
CA LEU A 297 6.66 -20.17 9.80
C LEU A 297 7.84 -20.63 8.95
N ASN A 298 7.66 -21.66 8.11
CA ASN A 298 8.70 -22.18 7.23
C ASN A 298 8.93 -21.33 5.98
N ALA A 299 7.96 -20.52 5.56
CA ALA A 299 8.11 -19.59 4.44
C ALA A 299 9.07 -18.44 4.79
N ASP A 300 9.04 -17.98 6.04
CA ASP A 300 9.93 -16.93 6.54
C ASP A 300 10.50 -17.28 7.93
N PRO A 301 11.45 -18.23 8.00
CA PRO A 301 11.97 -18.76 9.27
C PRO A 301 12.90 -17.79 9.99
N GLY A 302 13.46 -16.81 9.27
CA GLY A 302 14.35 -15.79 9.82
C GLY A 302 13.59 -14.63 10.49
N ALA A 303 12.32 -14.41 10.11
CA ALA A 303 11.55 -13.30 10.64
C ALA A 303 11.32 -13.42 12.16
N TYR A 304 11.53 -12.32 12.86
CA TYR A 304 11.23 -12.17 14.28
C TYR A 304 10.71 -10.76 14.58
N TRP A 305 9.97 -10.63 15.67
CA TRP A 305 9.50 -9.33 16.16
C TRP A 305 10.61 -8.63 16.95
N ASP A 306 10.99 -7.44 16.53
CA ASP A 306 11.92 -6.60 17.27
C ASP A 306 11.17 -5.59 18.15
N ALA A 307 11.23 -5.80 19.47
CA ALA A 307 10.50 -4.96 20.43
C ALA A 307 11.07 -3.53 20.55
N ALA A 308 12.32 -3.30 20.14
CA ALA A 308 12.95 -1.98 20.22
C ALA A 308 12.45 -1.04 19.11
N THR A 309 12.27 -1.57 17.89
CA THR A 309 11.80 -0.83 16.72
C THR A 309 10.32 -1.06 16.39
N LEU A 310 9.63 -1.89 17.18
CA LEU A 310 8.22 -2.28 16.96
C LEU A 310 7.96 -2.76 15.52
N SER A 311 8.89 -3.52 14.95
CA SER A 311 8.85 -3.95 13.56
C SER A 311 9.32 -5.40 13.37
N VAL A 312 9.03 -5.97 12.21
CA VAL A 312 9.52 -7.30 11.82
C VAL A 312 10.94 -7.19 11.25
N LYS A 313 11.87 -8.00 11.76
CA LYS A 313 13.27 -8.06 11.32
C LYS A 313 13.66 -9.49 10.95
N GLY A 314 14.76 -9.65 10.22
CA GLY A 314 15.27 -10.99 9.82
C GLY A 314 14.44 -11.68 8.72
N SER A 315 13.46 -10.97 8.15
CA SER A 315 12.67 -11.48 7.02
C SER A 315 13.56 -11.73 5.80
N VAL A 316 13.20 -12.74 5.01
CA VAL A 316 13.81 -12.98 3.69
C VAL A 316 13.38 -11.96 2.64
N HIS A 317 12.30 -11.21 2.91
CA HIS A 317 11.76 -10.18 2.04
C HIS A 317 12.41 -8.82 2.34
N THR A 318 12.64 -8.02 1.29
CA THR A 318 13.17 -6.65 1.44
C THR A 318 12.21 -5.77 2.25
N ASP A 319 10.91 -5.91 1.99
CA ASP A 319 9.83 -5.35 2.81
C ASP A 319 9.35 -6.42 3.81
N PRO A 320 9.59 -6.26 5.12
CA PRO A 320 9.14 -7.20 6.14
C PRO A 320 7.62 -7.39 6.20
N MET A 321 6.84 -6.42 5.70
CA MET A 321 5.37 -6.51 5.63
C MET A 321 4.89 -7.48 4.56
N SER A 322 5.75 -7.79 3.60
CA SER A 322 5.50 -8.82 2.59
C SER A 322 5.69 -10.24 3.13
N SER A 323 6.21 -10.40 4.35
CA SER A 323 6.33 -11.69 5.02
C SER A 323 4.98 -12.43 5.09
N GLU A 324 5.00 -13.72 4.81
CA GLU A 324 3.84 -14.60 4.92
C GLU A 324 3.30 -14.67 6.36
N ARG A 325 4.15 -14.34 7.34
CA ARG A 325 3.81 -14.32 8.76
C ARG A 325 3.10 -13.03 9.19
N VAL A 326 3.12 -11.99 8.36
CA VAL A 326 2.31 -10.78 8.54
C VAL A 326 0.94 -11.03 7.93
N VAL A 327 -0.06 -11.18 8.79
CA VAL A 327 -1.40 -11.63 8.41
C VAL A 327 -2.48 -10.70 8.93
N VAL A 328 -3.61 -10.67 8.25
CA VAL A 328 -4.79 -9.93 8.67
C VAL A 328 -5.72 -10.87 9.45
N VAL A 329 -6.25 -10.42 10.58
CA VAL A 329 -7.20 -11.15 11.42
C VAL A 329 -8.39 -10.26 11.79
N ALA A 330 -9.49 -10.91 12.16
CA ALA A 330 -10.68 -10.21 12.64
C ALA A 330 -10.68 -10.15 14.17
N PHE A 331 -11.27 -9.09 14.70
CA PHE A 331 -11.50 -8.88 16.12
C PHE A 331 -12.99 -8.76 16.39
N TYR A 332 -13.47 -9.32 17.50
CA TYR A 332 -14.86 -9.19 17.94
C TYR A 332 -14.98 -8.38 19.23
N ASP A 333 -16.16 -7.80 19.46
CA ASP A 333 -16.47 -7.06 20.68
C ASP A 333 -16.68 -8.04 21.85
N PRO A 334 -15.81 -8.03 22.88
CA PRO A 334 -15.87 -8.98 23.98
C PRO A 334 -17.11 -8.86 24.86
N ARG A 335 -17.89 -7.77 24.75
CA ARG A 335 -19.22 -7.67 25.37
C ARG A 335 -20.22 -8.68 24.80
N TYR A 336 -19.96 -9.18 23.59
CA TYR A 336 -20.77 -10.18 22.90
C TYR A 336 -19.94 -11.42 22.57
N PRO A 337 -19.46 -12.17 23.59
CA PRO A 337 -18.60 -13.32 23.36
C PRO A 337 -19.36 -14.44 22.64
N PRO A 338 -18.64 -15.37 21.99
CA PRO A 338 -19.25 -16.53 21.37
C PRO A 338 -19.92 -17.40 22.45
N VAL A 339 -21.23 -17.65 22.33
CA VAL A 339 -21.99 -18.47 23.29
C VAL A 339 -22.52 -19.74 22.62
N SER A 340 -22.78 -20.77 23.42
CA SER A 340 -23.36 -22.03 22.92
C SER A 340 -24.67 -21.77 22.16
N GLY A 341 -24.74 -22.25 20.91
CA GLY A 341 -25.90 -22.06 20.02
C GLY A 341 -25.81 -20.83 19.11
N ARG A 342 -24.92 -19.87 19.40
CA ARG A 342 -24.59 -18.80 18.46
C ARG A 342 -23.56 -19.34 17.46
N THR A 343 -23.91 -19.38 16.19
CA THR A 343 -23.06 -19.91 15.13
C THR A 343 -22.24 -18.84 14.43
N THR A 344 -22.43 -17.56 14.75
CA THR A 344 -21.73 -16.45 14.11
C THR A 344 -21.18 -15.45 15.12
N GLN A 345 -20.04 -14.84 14.80
CA GLN A 345 -19.44 -13.75 15.56
C GLN A 345 -19.33 -12.51 14.69
N ARG A 346 -19.75 -11.36 15.24
CA ARG A 346 -19.69 -10.08 14.52
C ARG A 346 -18.29 -9.49 14.60
N VAL A 347 -17.78 -9.07 13.46
CA VAL A 347 -16.51 -8.35 13.34
C VAL A 347 -16.69 -6.94 13.90
N TYR A 348 -15.88 -6.61 14.91
CA TYR A 348 -15.78 -5.29 15.50
C TYR A 348 -14.70 -4.45 14.80
N GLN A 349 -13.56 -5.08 14.51
CA GLN A 349 -12.37 -4.45 13.96
C GLN A 349 -11.60 -5.48 13.14
N VAL A 350 -10.84 -5.03 12.14
CA VAL A 350 -9.90 -5.86 11.38
C VAL A 350 -8.53 -5.23 11.55
N GLY A 351 -7.51 -6.05 11.77
CA GLY A 351 -6.15 -5.55 11.98
C GLY A 351 -5.11 -6.60 11.63
N ALA A 352 -3.86 -6.17 11.62
CA ALA A 352 -2.75 -7.02 11.25
C ALA A 352 -2.01 -7.57 12.48
N VAL A 353 -1.44 -8.74 12.30
CA VAL A 353 -0.63 -9.40 13.31
C VAL A 353 0.56 -10.11 12.67
N PHE A 354 1.68 -10.11 13.37
CA PHE A 354 2.83 -10.95 13.03
C PHE A 354 2.75 -12.27 13.81
N ILE A 355 2.61 -13.39 13.11
CA ILE A 355 2.60 -14.72 13.74
C ILE A 355 4.00 -15.03 14.27
N GLU A 356 4.14 -15.07 15.60
CA GLU A 356 5.42 -15.21 16.29
C GLU A 356 5.79 -16.69 16.46
N ALA A 357 4.87 -17.49 16.99
CA ALA A 357 5.14 -18.88 17.29
C ALA A 357 3.88 -19.74 17.36
N MET A 358 4.10 -21.06 17.32
CA MET A 358 3.10 -22.04 17.67
C MET A 358 3.72 -23.11 18.57
N ASP A 359 3.08 -23.38 19.71
CA ASP A 359 3.57 -24.35 20.68
C ASP A 359 3.19 -25.81 20.32
N GLY A 360 3.66 -26.75 21.15
CA GLY A 360 3.34 -28.18 20.99
C GLY A 360 1.85 -28.52 21.18
N LYS A 361 1.09 -27.71 21.91
CA LYS A 361 -0.35 -27.86 22.11
C LYS A 361 -1.16 -27.31 20.93
N GLY A 362 -0.55 -26.51 20.06
CA GLY A 362 -1.24 -25.84 18.94
C GLY A 362 -1.76 -24.44 19.31
N THR A 363 -1.23 -23.88 20.39
CA THR A 363 -1.42 -22.48 20.77
C THR A 363 -0.68 -21.61 19.77
N VAL A 364 -1.36 -20.63 19.18
CA VAL A 364 -0.77 -19.70 18.20
C VAL A 364 -0.69 -18.32 18.84
N THR A 365 0.52 -17.78 18.95
CA THR A 365 0.78 -16.43 19.46
C THR A 365 1.21 -15.51 18.32
N ALA A 366 0.78 -14.26 18.41
CA ALA A 366 1.11 -13.24 17.43
C ALA A 366 1.33 -11.89 18.10
N ARG A 367 1.92 -10.93 17.38
CA ARG A 367 2.11 -9.55 17.81
C ARG A 367 1.17 -8.64 17.05
N PHE A 368 0.43 -7.80 17.76
CA PHE A 368 -0.36 -6.76 17.12
C PHE A 368 0.55 -5.79 16.37
N MET A 369 0.16 -5.42 15.16
CA MET A 369 0.90 -4.48 14.34
C MET A 369 -0.05 -3.77 13.38
N GLU A 370 0.45 -2.71 12.76
CA GLU A 370 -0.20 -2.15 11.58
C GLU A 370 0.29 -2.91 10.34
N ALA A 371 -0.57 -3.08 9.34
CA ALA A 371 -0.12 -3.57 8.04
C ALA A 371 -0.93 -3.03 6.88
N LEU A 372 -0.45 -3.36 5.68
CA LEU A 372 -1.18 -3.13 4.46
C LEU A 372 -2.42 -4.03 4.37
N ALA A 373 -3.55 -3.44 4.00
CA ALA A 373 -4.73 -4.19 3.56
C ALA A 373 -4.40 -4.98 2.30
N ARG A 374 -4.92 -6.21 2.21
CA ARG A 374 -4.81 -7.02 0.98
C ARG A 374 -6.08 -6.87 0.15
N SER A 375 -5.97 -6.18 -0.97
CA SER A 375 -7.07 -5.94 -1.92
C SER A 375 -8.36 -5.43 -1.27
N PRO A 376 -8.32 -4.30 -0.53
CA PRO A 376 -9.51 -3.69 0.04
C PRO A 376 -10.49 -3.26 -1.06
N GLU A 377 -11.79 -3.31 -0.76
CA GLU A 377 -12.86 -2.78 -1.60
C GLU A 377 -13.20 -1.37 -1.09
N ASP A 378 -12.97 -0.33 -1.90
CA ASP A 378 -13.29 1.07 -1.52
C ASP A 378 -14.79 1.24 -1.31
N THR A 379 -15.23 1.06 -0.06
CA THR A 379 -16.65 1.16 0.33
C THR A 379 -17.03 2.57 0.80
N GLY A 380 -16.11 3.54 0.77
CA GLY A 380 -16.37 4.94 1.13
C GLY A 380 -16.83 5.16 2.58
N GLY A 381 -16.74 4.16 3.46
CA GLY A 381 -17.09 4.26 4.87
C GLY A 381 -15.92 4.77 5.71
N SER A 382 -16.13 5.77 6.56
CA SER A 382 -15.15 6.11 7.60
C SER A 382 -15.20 5.02 8.67
N CYS A 383 -14.12 4.29 8.85
CA CYS A 383 -13.99 3.35 9.96
C CYS A 383 -13.06 4.03 10.94
N GLY A 384 -13.62 4.45 12.09
CA GLY A 384 -12.98 5.28 13.11
C GLY A 384 -11.46 5.36 13.02
N ASP A 385 -10.76 4.49 13.76
CA ASP A 385 -9.32 4.32 13.66
C ASP A 385 -9.02 3.10 12.74
N PRO A 386 -8.30 3.28 11.62
CA PRO A 386 -7.97 2.20 10.69
C PRO A 386 -6.66 1.47 11.10
N PHE A 387 -6.65 0.14 11.00
CA PHE A 387 -5.49 -0.72 11.36
C PHE A 387 -4.93 -1.53 10.20
N LEU A 388 -5.59 -1.36 9.06
CA LEU A 388 -5.07 -1.72 7.79
C LEU A 388 -4.90 -0.44 7.01
N PHE A 389 -3.91 -0.44 6.13
CA PHE A 389 -3.61 0.74 5.36
C PHE A 389 -3.37 0.40 3.91
N LEU A 390 -3.49 1.40 3.05
CA LEU A 390 -3.13 1.30 1.65
C LEU A 390 -2.34 2.54 1.24
N PRO A 391 -1.22 2.39 0.52
CA PRO A 391 -0.50 3.52 -0.02
C PRO A 391 -1.37 4.15 -1.09
N ARG A 392 -1.60 5.45 -0.98
CA ARG A 392 -2.41 6.20 -1.94
C ARG A 392 -1.64 7.44 -2.39
N LEU A 393 -1.64 7.67 -3.69
CA LEU A 393 -1.20 8.96 -4.23
C LEU A 393 -2.14 10.05 -3.70
N MET A 394 -1.56 11.04 -3.03
CA MET A 394 -2.29 12.21 -2.58
C MET A 394 -2.38 13.19 -3.75
N LEU A 395 -3.57 13.73 -3.98
CA LEU A 395 -3.74 14.80 -4.95
C LEU A 395 -3.02 16.03 -4.39
N ASP A 396 -1.93 16.39 -5.05
CA ASP A 396 -1.30 17.69 -4.86
C ASP A 396 -2.34 18.76 -5.20
N THR A 397 -2.57 19.74 -4.31
CA THR A 397 -3.51 20.84 -4.56
C THR A 397 -3.14 21.65 -5.80
N ASP A 398 -1.90 21.48 -6.30
CA ASP A 398 -1.37 22.09 -7.50
C ASP A 398 -1.62 21.27 -8.79
N ARG A 399 -2.27 20.10 -8.73
CA ARG A 399 -2.81 19.38 -9.90
C ARG A 399 -4.15 19.96 -10.38
N GLY A 400 -4.26 21.30 -10.40
CA GLY A 400 -5.32 22.02 -11.09
C GLY A 400 -5.00 22.11 -12.58
N GLY A 401 -5.82 21.46 -13.40
CA GLY A 401 -5.81 21.63 -14.86
C GLY A 401 -6.29 23.01 -15.31
#